data_AF-A0AAU6KQZ7-F1
#
_entry.id   AF-A0AAU6KQZ7-F1
#
_cell.length_a   1.000
_cell.length_b   1.000
_cell.length_c   1.000
_cell.angle_alpha   90.00
_cell.angle_beta   90.00
_cell.angle_gamma   90.00
#
_symmetry.space_group_name_H-M   'P 1'
#
loop_
_entity.id
_entity.type
_entity.pdbx_description
1 polymer ?
#
loop_
_entity_poly.entity_id
_entity_poly.type
_entity_poly.pdbx_seq_one_letter_code
_entity_poly.pdbx_strand_id
1 'polypeptide(L)'
;MLVGFRTARRATPELKCAGLEGDLARRNAGPATLSLPGRVRHLADVERRWFRQVLAAQDAPPRSSSSAEPDADLLRERIDGAIGV
;
A
#
# COMPACT_ATOMS: atom_id res chain seq x y z
N MET A 1 -16.09 -7.05 -15.55
CA MET A 1 -16.24 -7.20 -14.08
C MET A 1 -14.97 -6.87 -13.30
N LEU A 2 -13.81 -7.51 -13.56
CA LEU A 2 -12.58 -7.34 -12.77
C LEU A 2 -12.04 -5.89 -12.74
N VAL A 3 -12.11 -5.17 -13.87
CA VAL A 3 -11.66 -3.77 -13.98
C VAL A 3 -12.51 -2.84 -13.11
N GLY A 4 -13.84 -2.99 -13.12
CA GLY A 4 -14.74 -2.20 -12.28
C GLY A 4 -14.51 -2.42 -10.78
N PHE A 5 -14.27 -3.68 -10.37
CA PHE A 5 -13.91 -4.00 -8.98
C PHE A 5 -12.59 -3.34 -8.54
N ARG A 6 -11.59 -3.28 -9.43
CA ARG A 6 -10.31 -2.61 -9.18
C ARG A 6 -10.48 -1.10 -9.03
N THR A 7 -11.28 -0.47 -9.89
CA THR A 7 -11.60 0.96 -9.78
C THR A 7 -12.29 1.27 -8.47
N ALA A 8 -13.31 0.50 -8.08
CA ALA A 8 -14.00 0.67 -6.80
C ALA A 8 -13.05 0.47 -5.60
N ARG A 9 -12.15 -0.52 -5.66
CA ARG A 9 -11.15 -0.77 -4.61
C ARG A 9 -10.10 0.33 -4.49
N ARG A 10 -9.75 1.03 -5.58
CA ARG A 10 -8.82 2.17 -5.56
C ARG A 10 -9.50 3.46 -5.07
N ALA A 11 -10.77 3.67 -5.45
CA ALA A 11 -11.54 4.82 -4.98
C ALA A 11 -11.83 4.76 -3.47
N THR A 12 -11.98 3.56 -2.89
CA THR A 12 -12.30 3.40 -1.46
C THR A 12 -11.25 4.00 -0.50
N PRO A 13 -9.94 3.70 -0.62
CA PRO A 13 -8.92 4.35 0.21
C PRO A 13 -8.80 5.84 -0.11
N GLU A 14 -8.95 6.27 -1.36
CA GLU A 14 -8.95 7.70 -1.72
C GLU A 14 -10.06 8.46 -0.99
N LEU A 15 -11.29 7.93 -1.00
CA LEU A 15 -12.41 8.50 -0.26
C LEU A 15 -12.20 8.48 1.25
N LYS A 16 -11.60 7.42 1.79
CA LYS A 16 -11.33 7.30 3.24
C LYS A 16 -10.17 8.17 3.72
N CYS A 17 -9.25 8.52 2.83
CA CYS A 17 -8.10 9.36 3.13
C CYS A 17 -8.31 10.83 2.72
N ALA A 18 -9.40 11.14 2.00
CA ALA A 18 -9.75 12.49 1.60
C ALA A 18 -9.93 13.37 2.85
N GLY A 19 -9.18 14.48 2.92
CA GLY A 19 -9.20 15.41 4.06
C GLY A 19 -8.33 15.02 5.25
N LEU A 20 -7.56 13.92 5.18
CA LEU A 20 -6.52 13.64 6.16
C LEU A 20 -5.27 14.46 5.83
N GLU A 21 -5.06 15.57 6.54
CA GLU A 21 -3.88 16.42 6.39
C GLU A 21 -2.87 16.24 7.53
N GLY A 22 -1.60 16.53 7.23
CA GLY A 22 -0.52 16.64 8.21
C GLY A 22 -0.41 15.43 9.15
N ASP A 23 -0.48 15.70 10.45
CA ASP A 23 -0.35 14.67 11.48
C ASP A 23 -1.50 13.66 11.50
N LEU A 24 -2.69 13.99 10.99
CA LEU A 24 -3.82 13.06 10.97
C LEU A 24 -3.62 11.93 9.96
N ALA A 25 -3.00 12.21 8.80
CA ALA A 25 -2.58 11.19 7.85
C ALA A 25 -1.43 10.31 8.40
N ARG A 26 -0.62 10.86 9.30
CA ARG A 26 0.52 10.17 9.94
C ARG A 26 0.16 9.45 11.23
N ARG A 27 -0.96 9.80 11.86
CA ARG A 27 -1.41 9.24 13.14
C ARG A 27 -1.92 7.83 12.94
N ASN A 28 -1.47 6.97 13.84
CA ASN A 28 -1.90 5.59 13.89
C ASN A 28 -3.20 5.49 14.69
N ALA A 29 -4.20 4.80 14.15
CA ALA A 29 -5.43 4.52 14.87
C ALA A 29 -5.19 3.32 15.81
N GLY A 30 -4.51 3.57 16.94
CA GLY A 30 -4.27 2.57 18.00
C GLY A 30 -2.87 1.91 17.99
N PRO A 31 -2.63 0.91 18.86
CA PRO A 31 -1.31 0.30 19.12
C PRO A 31 -0.80 -0.60 17.98
N ALA A 32 -1.49 -0.65 16.84
CA ALA A 32 -1.09 -1.50 15.73
C ALA A 32 0.14 -0.92 15.03
N THR A 33 1.13 -1.74 14.67
CA THR A 33 2.33 -1.40 13.88
C THR A 33 2.01 -0.89 12.45
N LEU A 34 0.71 -0.69 12.14
CA LEU A 34 0.11 -0.54 10.82
C LEU A 34 -0.26 0.92 10.50
N SER A 35 0.65 1.65 9.86
CA SER A 35 0.36 3.02 9.41
C SER A 35 -0.65 3.07 8.25
N LEU A 36 -1.45 4.13 8.17
CA LEU A 36 -2.36 4.39 7.05
C LEU A 36 -1.64 4.41 5.69
N PRO A 37 -0.50 5.12 5.51
CA PRO A 37 0.29 5.02 4.29
C PRO A 37 0.86 3.62 4.02
N GLY A 38 1.23 2.85 5.06
CA GLY A 38 1.65 1.45 4.89
C GLY A 38 0.54 0.57 4.31
N ARG A 39 -0.72 0.79 4.72
CA ARG A 39 -1.87 0.07 4.13
C ARG A 39 -2.05 0.37 2.64
N VAL A 40 -1.82 1.62 2.20
CA VAL A 40 -1.90 1.98 0.78
C VAL A 40 -0.79 1.29 -0.03
N ARG A 41 0.43 1.26 0.50
CA ARG A 41 1.58 0.59 -0.11
C ARG A 41 1.36 -0.91 -0.25
N HIS A 42 0.85 -1.56 0.80
CA HIS A 42 0.48 -2.98 0.78
C HIS A 42 -0.57 -3.28 -0.30
N LEU A 43 -1.62 -2.46 -0.39
CA LEU A 43 -2.65 -2.63 -1.42
C LEU A 43 -2.08 -2.51 -2.85
N ALA A 44 -1.11 -1.64 -3.06
CA ALA A 44 -0.43 -1.49 -4.35
C ALA A 44 0.41 -2.73 -4.72
N ASP A 45 1.11 -3.33 -3.74
CA ASP A 45 1.92 -4.53 -3.97
C ASP A 45 1.07 -5.78 -4.18
N VAL A 46 -0.03 -5.95 -3.43
CA VAL A 46 -1.02 -7.01 -3.67
C VAL A 46 -1.59 -6.92 -5.08
N GLU A 47 -1.96 -5.72 -5.52
CA GLU A 47 -2.47 -5.50 -6.86
C GLU A 47 -1.42 -5.84 -7.92
N ARG A 48 -0.16 -5.42 -7.73
CA ARG A 48 0.93 -5.71 -8.66
C ARG A 48 1.22 -7.21 -8.74
N ARG A 49 1.19 -7.94 -7.63
CA ARG A 49 1.35 -9.41 -7.60
C ARG A 49 0.29 -10.11 -8.43
N TRP A 50 -0.99 -9.81 -8.17
CA TRP A 50 -2.08 -10.48 -8.90
C TRP A 50 -2.06 -10.18 -10.39
N PHE A 51 -1.82 -8.93 -10.81
CA PHE A 51 -1.85 -8.59 -12.23
C PHE A 51 -0.59 -9.00 -12.97
N ARG A 52 0.60 -8.80 -12.40
CA ARG A 52 1.85 -9.08 -13.11
C ARG A 52 2.30 -10.52 -12.91
N GLN A 53 2.39 -11.00 -11.67
CA GLN A 53 2.89 -12.36 -11.43
C GLN A 53 1.84 -13.41 -11.71
N VAL A 54 0.61 -13.26 -11.19
CA VAL A 54 -0.40 -14.34 -11.28
C VAL A 54 -1.11 -14.36 -12.62
N LEU A 55 -1.67 -13.23 -13.06
CA LEU A 55 -2.46 -13.18 -14.29
C LEU A 55 -1.61 -13.10 -15.56
N ALA A 56 -0.47 -12.40 -15.52
CA ALA A 56 0.38 -12.19 -16.69
C ALA A 56 1.67 -13.03 -16.69
N ALA A 57 1.90 -13.86 -15.66
CA ALA A 57 3.10 -14.69 -15.50
C ALA A 57 4.44 -13.93 -15.67
N GLN A 58 4.44 -12.64 -15.32
CA GLN A 58 5.61 -11.77 -15.42
C GLN A 58 6.45 -11.86 -14.15
N ASP A 59 7.77 -11.85 -14.32
CA ASP A 59 8.69 -11.68 -13.19
C ASP A 59 8.66 -10.22 -12.72
N ALA A 60 7.92 -10.01 -11.64
CA ALA A 60 7.60 -8.70 -11.11
C ALA A 60 7.62 -8.78 -9.58
N PRO A 61 8.78 -8.74 -8.92
CA PRO A 61 8.89 -8.84 -7.45
C PRO A 61 8.23 -7.63 -6.75
N PRO A 62 7.67 -7.79 -5.53
CA PRO A 62 7.00 -6.70 -4.82
C PRO A 62 7.92 -5.50 -4.61
N ARG A 63 7.37 -4.28 -4.51
CA ARG A 63 8.18 -3.07 -4.34
C ARG A 63 8.64 -2.84 -2.91
N SER A 64 8.04 -3.57 -1.96
CA SER A 64 8.07 -3.18 -0.55
C SER A 64 8.17 -4.38 0.37
N SER A 65 7.34 -5.40 0.15
CA SER A 65 7.43 -6.66 0.87
C SER A 65 8.50 -7.58 0.28
N SER A 66 9.18 -8.32 1.14
CA SER A 66 10.19 -9.32 0.79
C SER A 66 9.93 -10.61 1.56
N SER A 67 10.47 -11.74 1.11
CA SER A 67 10.38 -12.98 1.89
C SER A 67 11.04 -12.88 3.27
N ALA A 68 12.03 -11.99 3.42
CA ALA A 68 12.70 -11.74 4.71
C ALA A 68 11.87 -10.80 5.62
N GLU A 69 11.08 -9.92 5.03
CA GLU A 69 10.24 -8.94 5.72
C GLU A 69 8.89 -8.83 5.00
N PRO A 70 7.96 -9.76 5.27
CA PRO A 70 6.70 -9.85 4.54
C PRO A 70 5.80 -8.63 4.76
N ASP A 71 5.92 -8.01 5.93
CA ASP A 71 5.10 -6.86 6.37
C ASP A 71 5.80 -5.51 6.17
N ALA A 72 6.93 -5.46 5.46
CA ALA A 72 7.69 -4.22 5.26
C ALA A 72 6.91 -3.13 4.51
N ASP A 73 5.87 -3.51 3.77
CA ASP A 73 4.94 -2.58 3.14
C ASP A 73 4.00 -1.89 4.12
N LEU A 74 3.80 -2.44 5.33
CA LEU A 74 2.90 -1.94 6.37
C LEU A 74 3.58 -0.96 7.34
N LEU A 75 4.91 -0.99 7.41
CA LEU A 75 5.72 -0.28 8.40
C LEU A 75 5.96 1.20 8.03
N ARG A 76 6.00 2.05 9.07
CA ARG A 76 6.21 3.50 8.93
C ARG A 76 7.66 3.91 8.68
N GLU A 77 8.63 3.14 9.19
CA GLU A 77 10.07 3.46 9.20
C GLU A 77 10.63 3.85 7.82
N ARG A 78 10.03 3.37 6.72
CA ARG A 78 10.50 3.65 5.36
C ARG A 78 9.82 4.85 4.67
N ILE A 79 8.96 5.60 5.34
CA ILE A 79 8.30 6.78 4.73
C ILE A 79 9.25 7.98 4.61
N ASP A 80 10.20 8.10 5.54
CA ASP A 80 11.13 9.23 5.58
C ASP A 80 12.30 9.10 4.58
N GLY A 81 12.43 7.95 3.89
CA GLY A 81 13.53 7.67 2.96
C GLY A 81 13.17 7.72 1.46
N ALA A 82 11.93 8.04 1.09
CA ALA A 82 11.48 8.00 -0.31
C ALA A 82 11.07 9.36 -0.90
N ILE A 83 11.30 10.47 -0.18
CA ILE A 83 11.13 11.84 -0.68
C ILE A 83 12.40 12.63 -0.40
N GLY A 84 13.50 12.23 -1.05
CA GLY A 84 14.73 13.02 -1.14
C GLY A 84 14.77 13.74 -2.48
N VAL A 85 14.56 15.06 -2.43
CA VAL A 85 15.24 16.02 -3.31
C VAL A 85 16.74 15.92 -3.04
#